data_AF-A0A7V1LQY0-F1
#
_entry.id   AF-A0A7V1LQY0-F1
#
_cell.length_a   1.000
_cell.length_b   1.000
_cell.length_c   1.000
_cell.angle_alpha   90.00
_cell.angle_beta   90.00
_cell.angle_gamma   90.00
#
_symmetry.space_group_name_H-M   'P 1'
#
loop_
_entity.id
_entity.type
_entity.pdbx_description
1 polymer ?
#
loop_
_entity_poly.entity_id
_entity_poly.type
_entity_poly.pdbx_seq_one_letter_code
_entity_poly.pdbx_strand_id
1 'polypeptide(L)'
;MKIILRYEISKSILFLIAFLFITGYSYPQIIFKTPLSPRNANYDISVKLNTKTKILDGNEILSWTNISKDNISELQFHLYLNAFKNSNSTFMKEASTGVSKRNENISTDDWGWIDVLSMKKLDGTDLTNNIKFIQPDDNNKDDQTVISVKLNKPLKPGKTIKLKIDFKAKLP
;
A
#
# COMPACT_ATOMS: atom_id res chain seq x y z
N MET A 1 22.31 -52.15 -46.37
CA MET A 1 22.53 -50.89 -47.10
C MET A 1 22.16 -49.73 -46.17
N LYS A 2 23.14 -49.02 -45.61
CA LYS A 2 22.97 -48.08 -44.48
C LYS A 2 22.98 -46.65 -45.03
N ILE A 3 21.81 -46.02 -45.16
CA ILE A 3 21.70 -44.62 -45.60
C ILE A 3 21.89 -43.75 -44.35
N ILE A 4 23.05 -43.11 -44.25
CA ILE A 4 23.34 -42.11 -43.22
C ILE A 4 22.91 -40.75 -43.79
N LEU A 5 21.78 -40.21 -43.32
CA LEU A 5 21.41 -38.82 -43.59
C LEU A 5 22.18 -37.93 -42.61
N ARG A 6 23.20 -37.21 -43.12
CA ARG A 6 23.85 -36.12 -42.39
C ARG A 6 22.92 -34.92 -42.38
N TYR A 7 22.36 -34.60 -41.22
CA TYR A 7 21.66 -33.34 -41.01
C TYR A 7 22.71 -32.27 -40.66
N GLU A 8 23.17 -31.52 -41.66
CA GLU A 8 24.00 -30.33 -41.46
C GLU A 8 23.10 -29.22 -40.89
N ILE A 9 23.07 -29.10 -39.57
CA ILE A 9 22.46 -27.95 -38.90
C ILE A 9 23.28 -26.73 -39.32
N SER A 10 22.71 -25.85 -40.15
CA SER A 10 23.40 -24.63 -40.58
C SER A 10 23.88 -23.84 -39.36
N LYS A 11 25.10 -23.28 -39.41
CA LYS A 11 25.67 -22.44 -38.33
C LYS A 11 24.73 -21.30 -37.92
N SER A 12 23.82 -20.90 -38.82
CA SER A 12 22.78 -19.89 -38.59
C SER A 12 21.70 -20.33 -37.58
N ILE A 13 21.37 -21.62 -37.49
CA ILE A 13 20.39 -22.15 -36.53
C ILE A 13 21.00 -22.24 -35.12
N LEU A 14 22.31 -22.53 -35.02
CA LEU A 14 23.02 -22.57 -33.74
C LEU A 14 23.14 -21.18 -33.09
N PHE A 15 23.24 -20.12 -33.90
CA PHE A 15 23.24 -18.73 -33.42
C PHE A 15 21.88 -18.28 -32.89
N LEU A 16 20.77 -18.79 -33.44
CA LEU A 16 19.43 -18.43 -33.01
C LEU A 16 19.06 -19.00 -31.63
N ILE A 17 19.62 -20.16 -31.27
CA ILE A 17 19.41 -20.78 -29.94
C ILE A 17 20.27 -20.11 -28.86
N ALA A 18 21.47 -19.62 -29.20
CA ALA A 18 22.30 -18.86 -28.27
C ALA A 18 21.70 -17.48 -27.91
N PHE A 19 20.94 -16.88 -28.82
CA PHE A 19 20.29 -15.59 -28.57
C PHE A 19 19.05 -15.68 -27.67
N LEU A 20 18.43 -16.87 -27.55
CA LEU A 20 17.25 -17.08 -26.71
C LEU A 20 17.58 -17.28 -25.21
N PHE A 21 18.86 -17.42 -24.83
CA PHE A 21 19.28 -17.53 -23.43
C PHE A 21 19.76 -16.20 -22.82
N ILE A 22 19.68 -15.10 -23.55
CA ILE A 22 19.87 -13.74 -23.01
C ILE A 22 18.49 -13.15 -22.67
N THR A 23 17.61 -13.93 -22.05
CA THR A 23 16.49 -13.32 -21.33
C THR A 23 17.08 -12.69 -20.07
N GLY A 24 17.18 -11.37 -20.10
CA GLY A 24 17.86 -10.56 -19.10
C GLY A 24 17.56 -10.98 -17.67
N TYR A 25 18.58 -11.47 -16.98
CA TYR A 25 18.67 -11.33 -15.53
C TYR A 25 18.83 -9.83 -15.26
N SER A 26 17.70 -9.11 -15.17
CA SER A 26 17.68 -7.76 -14.60
C SER A 26 18.02 -7.90 -13.12
N TYR A 27 19.31 -7.84 -12.81
CA TYR A 27 19.73 -7.66 -11.43
C TYR A 27 19.21 -6.28 -10.99
N PRO A 28 18.38 -6.20 -9.93
CA PRO A 28 17.95 -4.91 -9.40
C PRO A 28 19.17 -4.02 -9.13
N GLN A 29 19.10 -2.79 -9.63
CA GLN A 29 20.19 -1.82 -9.44
C GLN A 29 20.37 -1.53 -7.95
N ILE A 30 21.60 -1.68 -7.45
CA ILE A 30 21.97 -1.22 -6.11
C ILE A 30 22.16 0.30 -6.18
N ILE A 31 21.06 1.05 -5.99
CA ILE A 31 21.07 2.52 -6.00
C ILE A 31 21.83 3.08 -4.77
N PHE A 32 21.85 2.33 -3.67
CA PHE A 32 22.60 2.68 -2.46
C PHE A 32 23.33 1.44 -1.90
N LYS A 33 24.65 1.55 -1.68
CA LYS A 33 25.45 0.48 -1.03
C LYS A 33 24.95 0.16 0.38
N THR A 34 24.47 1.17 1.10
CA THR A 34 23.84 1.03 2.42
C THR A 34 22.43 1.60 2.36
N PRO A 35 21.39 0.85 2.79
CA PRO A 35 20.02 1.37 2.82
C PRO A 35 19.88 2.59 3.75
N LEU A 36 19.24 3.66 3.28
CA LEU A 36 18.89 4.84 4.10
C LEU A 36 17.64 4.62 4.97
N SER A 37 16.96 3.48 4.81
CA SER A 37 15.76 3.10 5.54
C SER A 37 15.93 1.69 6.10
N PRO A 38 15.38 1.41 7.29
CA PRO A 38 15.36 0.06 7.86
C PRO A 38 14.47 -0.94 7.08
N ARG A 39 13.65 -0.46 6.12
CA ARG A 39 12.74 -1.30 5.30
C ARG A 39 11.83 -2.21 6.13
N ASN A 40 11.40 -1.72 7.29
CA ASN A 40 10.59 -2.49 8.23
C ASN A 40 9.13 -2.63 7.79
N ALA A 41 8.66 -1.88 6.78
CA ALA A 41 7.34 -2.00 6.18
C ALA A 41 7.48 -2.39 4.69
N ASN A 42 6.71 -3.38 4.26
CA ASN A 42 6.61 -3.81 2.86
C ASN A 42 5.15 -4.05 2.53
N TYR A 43 4.74 -3.73 1.31
CA TYR A 43 3.35 -3.74 0.87
C TYR A 43 3.23 -4.46 -0.47
N ASP A 44 2.33 -5.42 -0.55
CA ASP A 44 1.85 -5.99 -1.82
C ASP A 44 0.44 -5.47 -2.06
N ILE A 45 0.27 -4.54 -3.01
CA ILE A 45 -0.98 -3.82 -3.24
C ILE A 45 -1.54 -4.20 -4.61
N SER A 46 -2.83 -4.51 -4.65
CA SER A 46 -3.61 -4.74 -5.87
C SER A 46 -4.87 -3.87 -5.81
N VAL A 47 -5.11 -3.10 -6.87
CA VAL A 47 -6.19 -2.11 -6.91
C VAL A 47 -6.86 -2.11 -8.28
N LYS A 48 -8.18 -1.96 -8.28
CA LYS A 48 -8.98 -1.70 -9.49
C LYS A 48 -9.57 -0.30 -9.44
N LEU A 49 -9.29 0.51 -10.46
CA LEU A 49 -9.86 1.84 -10.63
C LEU A 49 -11.08 1.82 -11.56
N ASN A 50 -12.20 2.38 -11.09
CA ASN A 50 -13.28 2.85 -11.95
C ASN A 50 -13.11 4.36 -12.19
N THR A 51 -12.68 4.71 -13.40
CA THR A 51 -12.40 6.11 -13.78
C THR A 51 -13.65 6.99 -13.84
N LYS A 52 -14.83 6.42 -14.15
CA LYS A 52 -16.09 7.17 -14.22
C LYS A 52 -16.54 7.64 -12.84
N THR A 53 -16.38 6.80 -11.83
CA THR A 53 -16.81 7.08 -10.46
C THR A 53 -15.66 7.53 -9.56
N LYS A 54 -14.42 7.56 -10.07
CA LYS A 54 -13.18 7.77 -9.30
C LYS A 54 -13.02 6.83 -8.09
N ILE A 55 -13.55 5.61 -8.18
CA ILE A 55 -13.51 4.63 -7.08
C ILE A 55 -12.37 3.64 -7.28
N LEU A 56 -11.63 3.39 -6.20
CA LEU A 56 -10.66 2.32 -6.07
C LEU A 56 -11.24 1.22 -5.18
N ASP A 57 -11.23 -0.02 -5.68
CA ASP A 57 -11.40 -1.22 -4.86
C ASP A 57 -10.02 -1.86 -4.69
N GLY A 58 -9.53 -1.92 -3.45
CA GLY A 58 -8.15 -2.28 -3.14
C GLY A 58 -8.02 -3.42 -2.14
N ASN A 59 -6.98 -4.22 -2.33
CA ASN A 59 -6.50 -5.20 -1.39
C ASN A 59 -4.99 -5.02 -1.20
N GLU A 60 -4.51 -5.11 0.03
CA GLU A 60 -3.09 -5.10 0.31
C GLU A 60 -2.68 -6.15 1.34
N ILE A 61 -1.43 -6.60 1.25
CA ILE A 61 -0.75 -7.33 2.31
C ILE A 61 0.38 -6.45 2.82
N LEU A 62 0.24 -5.96 4.05
CA LEU A 62 1.31 -5.29 4.78
C LEU A 62 2.13 -6.31 5.55
N SER A 63 3.44 -6.29 5.39
CA SER A 63 4.41 -6.94 6.27
C SER A 63 5.19 -5.90 7.05
N TRP A 64 4.87 -5.72 8.33
CA TRP A 64 5.49 -4.72 9.20
C TRP A 64 6.27 -5.35 10.35
N THR A 65 7.51 -4.91 10.56
CA THR A 65 8.39 -5.38 11.64
C THR A 65 8.53 -4.30 12.72
N ASN A 66 8.28 -4.69 13.97
CA ASN A 66 8.56 -3.86 15.12
C ASN A 66 10.08 -3.75 15.33
N ILE A 67 10.65 -2.60 14.99
CA ILE A 67 12.08 -2.31 15.16
C ILE A 67 12.39 -1.56 16.47
N SER A 68 11.37 -1.24 17.27
CA SER A 68 11.57 -0.62 18.58
C SER A 68 11.96 -1.67 19.62
N LYS A 69 12.32 -1.19 20.82
CA LYS A 69 12.58 -2.05 22.00
C LYS A 69 11.31 -2.35 22.80
N ASP A 70 10.18 -1.75 22.43
CA ASP A 70 8.92 -1.83 23.15
C ASP A 70 8.02 -2.92 22.59
N ASN A 71 7.11 -3.41 23.44
CA ASN A 71 6.00 -4.24 22.98
C ASN A 71 4.91 -3.34 22.40
N ILE A 72 4.56 -3.55 21.13
CA ILE A 72 3.57 -2.74 20.43
C ILE A 72 2.19 -3.38 20.60
N SER A 73 1.27 -2.70 21.29
CA SER A 73 -0.10 -3.18 21.52
C SER A 73 -1.12 -2.60 20.52
N GLU A 74 -0.70 -1.62 19.72
CA GLU A 74 -1.55 -0.88 18.79
C GLU A 74 -0.75 -0.50 17.55
N LEU A 75 -1.39 -0.56 16.38
CA LEU A 75 -0.85 -0.05 15.12
C LEU A 75 -1.66 1.18 14.69
N GLN A 76 -0.98 2.21 14.19
CA GLN A 76 -1.64 3.40 13.68
C GLN A 76 -1.37 3.55 12.18
N PHE A 77 -2.39 3.99 11.44
CA PHE A 77 -2.33 4.14 9.99
C PHE A 77 -2.92 5.47 9.55
N HIS A 78 -2.24 6.12 8.60
CA HIS A 78 -2.79 7.27 7.91
C HIS A 78 -3.75 6.84 6.80
N LEU A 79 -4.91 7.47 6.79
CA LEU A 79 -5.96 7.37 5.78
C LEU A 79 -6.03 8.69 5.02
N TYR A 80 -4.96 9.00 4.27
CA TYR A 80 -4.74 10.33 3.68
C TYR A 80 -5.94 10.90 2.91
N LEU A 81 -6.68 10.07 2.17
CA LEU A 81 -7.83 10.56 1.41
C LEU A 81 -8.95 11.09 2.32
N ASN A 82 -9.00 10.72 3.59
CA ASN A 82 -9.98 11.25 4.53
C ASN A 82 -9.74 12.72 4.89
N ALA A 83 -8.58 13.30 4.52
CA ALA A 83 -8.35 14.75 4.56
C ALA A 83 -9.28 15.50 3.60
N PHE A 84 -9.92 14.82 2.65
CA PHE A 84 -10.89 15.38 1.71
C PHE A 84 -12.30 14.81 1.94
N LYS A 85 -12.56 14.18 3.09
CA LYS A 85 -13.84 13.49 3.35
C LYS A 85 -14.98 14.44 3.61
N ASN A 86 -14.68 15.58 4.22
CA ASN A 86 -15.64 16.59 4.62
C ASN A 86 -14.94 17.94 4.84
N SER A 87 -15.74 19.01 4.90
CA SER A 87 -15.28 20.39 5.12
C SER A 87 -14.68 20.64 6.51
N ASN A 88 -14.86 19.73 7.46
CA ASN A 88 -14.47 19.88 8.86
C ASN A 88 -13.20 19.11 9.25
N SER A 89 -12.64 18.30 8.36
CA SER A 89 -11.29 17.75 8.54
C SER A 89 -10.28 18.89 8.74
N THR A 90 -9.20 18.63 9.46
CA THR A 90 -8.24 19.66 9.84
C THR A 90 -7.62 20.30 8.60
N PHE A 91 -7.22 19.46 7.64
CA PHE A 91 -6.72 19.92 6.35
C PHE A 91 -7.69 20.86 5.63
N MET A 92 -8.99 20.53 5.56
CA MET A 92 -9.97 21.38 4.86
C MET A 92 -10.25 22.67 5.60
N LYS A 93 -10.30 22.66 6.94
CA LYS A 93 -10.46 23.87 7.76
C LYS A 93 -9.28 24.83 7.58
N GLU A 94 -8.06 24.32 7.63
CA GLU A 94 -6.85 25.11 7.40
C GLU A 94 -6.75 25.61 5.96
N ALA A 95 -7.17 24.79 4.98
CA ALA A 95 -7.23 25.22 3.60
C ALA A 95 -8.18 26.41 3.42
N SER A 96 -9.37 26.42 4.05
CA SER A 96 -10.28 27.58 3.98
C SER A 96 -9.73 28.87 4.58
N THR A 97 -8.85 28.79 5.57
CA THR A 97 -8.34 29.95 6.30
C THR A 97 -6.97 30.42 5.77
N GLY A 98 -6.30 29.61 4.94
CA GLY A 98 -5.04 29.93 4.28
C GLY A 98 -5.17 30.53 2.87
N VAL A 99 -4.05 30.64 2.16
CA VAL A 99 -3.96 31.22 0.79
C VAL A 99 -4.69 30.39 -0.27
N SER A 100 -5.03 29.13 0.05
CA SER A 100 -5.66 28.20 -0.88
C SER A 100 -7.18 28.29 -0.79
N LYS A 101 -7.82 29.07 -1.66
CA LYS A 101 -9.30 29.16 -1.81
C LYS A 101 -9.96 27.84 -2.29
N ARG A 102 -9.43 26.68 -1.92
CA ARG A 102 -9.90 25.35 -2.33
C ARG A 102 -11.38 25.13 -2.01
N ASN A 103 -11.90 25.82 -0.98
CA ASN A 103 -13.25 25.61 -0.47
C ASN A 103 -14.31 26.46 -1.17
N GLU A 104 -13.94 27.41 -2.04
CA GLU A 104 -14.91 28.34 -2.64
C GLU A 104 -15.80 27.69 -3.73
N ASN A 105 -15.43 26.51 -4.26
CA ASN A 105 -16.17 25.84 -5.36
C ASN A 105 -16.15 24.29 -5.30
N ILE A 106 -16.12 23.68 -4.11
CA ILE A 106 -16.12 22.21 -3.99
C ILE A 106 -17.50 21.67 -4.38
N SER A 107 -17.58 20.95 -5.49
CA SER A 107 -18.76 20.15 -5.83
C SER A 107 -18.78 18.86 -5.00
N THR A 108 -19.95 18.23 -4.88
CA THR A 108 -20.07 16.93 -4.18
C THR A 108 -19.17 15.84 -4.79
N ASP A 109 -18.81 15.99 -6.06
CA ASP A 109 -17.98 15.03 -6.79
C ASP A 109 -16.49 15.18 -6.49
N ASP A 110 -16.06 16.30 -5.92
CA ASP A 110 -14.65 16.61 -5.59
C ASP A 110 -14.21 16.07 -4.22
N TRP A 111 -15.11 15.47 -3.45
CA TRP A 111 -14.77 14.85 -2.16
C TRP A 111 -14.05 13.52 -2.35
N GLY A 112 -13.04 13.28 -1.52
CA GLY A 112 -12.25 12.04 -1.48
C GLY A 112 -12.34 11.35 -0.12
N TRP A 113 -12.17 10.04 -0.07
CA TRP A 113 -12.17 9.28 1.18
C TRP A 113 -11.54 7.90 0.98
N ILE A 114 -11.20 7.26 2.08
CA ILE A 114 -10.82 5.85 2.13
C ILE A 114 -11.43 5.19 3.36
N ASP A 115 -12.07 4.04 3.14
CA ASP A 115 -12.64 3.19 4.17
C ASP A 115 -11.91 1.85 4.18
N VAL A 116 -11.48 1.41 5.36
CA VAL A 116 -10.97 0.06 5.58
C VAL A 116 -12.16 -0.86 5.78
N LEU A 117 -12.36 -1.79 4.84
CA LEU A 117 -13.48 -2.74 4.86
C LEU A 117 -13.17 -3.96 5.73
N SER A 118 -11.92 -4.41 5.73
CA SER A 118 -11.47 -5.52 6.56
C SER A 118 -9.98 -5.39 6.90
N MET A 119 -9.58 -5.87 8.08
CA MET A 119 -8.19 -6.02 8.47
C MET A 119 -8.00 -7.33 9.22
N LYS A 120 -7.23 -8.26 8.64
CA LYS A 120 -7.01 -9.59 9.20
C LYS A 120 -5.54 -9.95 9.22
N LYS A 121 -5.10 -10.68 10.23
CA LYS A 121 -3.80 -11.36 10.17
C LYS A 121 -3.87 -12.53 9.18
N LEU A 122 -2.71 -12.99 8.72
CA LEU A 122 -2.63 -14.16 7.82
C LEU A 122 -3.09 -15.48 8.48
N ASP A 123 -3.13 -15.55 9.81
CA ASP A 123 -3.69 -16.69 10.55
C ASP A 123 -5.23 -16.66 10.62
N GLY A 124 -5.88 -15.68 9.99
CA GLY A 124 -7.33 -15.52 9.95
C GLY A 124 -7.91 -14.72 11.11
N THR A 125 -7.12 -14.32 12.11
CA THR A 125 -7.63 -13.45 13.19
C THR A 125 -8.10 -12.12 12.61
N ASP A 126 -9.35 -11.77 12.87
CA ASP A 126 -9.95 -10.52 12.44
C ASP A 126 -9.69 -9.40 13.46
N LEU A 127 -9.19 -8.26 12.97
CA LEU A 127 -8.92 -7.05 13.74
C LEU A 127 -9.84 -5.89 13.33
N THR A 128 -10.77 -6.10 12.41
CA THR A 128 -11.60 -5.02 11.83
C THR A 128 -12.38 -4.27 12.91
N ASN A 129 -12.95 -4.98 13.88
CA ASN A 129 -13.69 -4.37 15.00
C ASN A 129 -12.80 -3.67 16.04
N ASN A 130 -11.46 -3.79 15.92
CA ASN A 130 -10.51 -3.11 16.78
C ASN A 130 -10.08 -1.75 16.23
N ILE A 131 -10.54 -1.39 15.02
CA ILE A 131 -10.21 -0.12 14.35
C ILE A 131 -11.00 1.02 15.00
N LYS A 132 -10.30 2.13 15.31
CA LYS A 132 -10.91 3.37 15.78
C LYS A 132 -10.22 4.57 15.15
N PHE A 133 -10.97 5.61 14.80
CA PHE A 133 -10.38 6.91 14.47
C PHE A 133 -9.79 7.57 15.72
N ILE A 134 -8.62 8.18 15.56
CA ILE A 134 -7.94 8.94 16.60
C ILE A 134 -7.45 10.29 16.04
N GLN A 135 -7.20 11.24 16.93
CA GLN A 135 -6.77 12.60 16.57
C GLN A 135 -5.51 12.97 17.38
N PRO A 136 -4.33 12.48 16.98
CA PRO A 136 -3.11 12.70 17.75
C PRO A 136 -2.69 14.18 17.81
N ASP A 137 -3.12 14.99 16.85
CA ASP A 137 -2.57 16.34 16.65
C ASP A 137 -3.43 17.44 17.30
N ASP A 138 -4.77 17.42 17.16
CA ASP A 138 -5.62 18.58 17.47
C ASP A 138 -6.99 18.26 18.12
N ASN A 139 -7.29 16.99 18.40
CA ASN A 139 -8.58 16.52 18.92
C ASN A 139 -9.82 16.80 18.02
N ASN A 140 -9.65 17.13 16.75
CA ASN A 140 -10.75 17.40 15.82
C ASN A 140 -11.47 16.11 15.42
N LYS A 141 -12.59 15.79 16.08
CA LYS A 141 -13.33 14.52 15.86
C LYS A 141 -13.87 14.33 14.44
N ASP A 142 -13.98 15.40 13.66
CA ASP A 142 -14.37 15.34 12.24
C ASP A 142 -13.21 14.93 11.33
N ASP A 143 -11.97 14.95 11.86
CA ASP A 143 -10.79 14.45 11.21
C ASP A 143 -10.65 12.93 11.42
N GLN A 144 -10.78 12.22 10.30
CA GLN A 144 -10.71 10.76 10.22
C GLN A 144 -9.47 10.28 9.44
N THR A 145 -8.39 11.07 9.45
CA THR A 145 -7.15 10.77 8.72
C THR A 145 -6.23 9.78 9.41
N VAL A 146 -6.48 9.44 10.68
CA VAL A 146 -5.69 8.44 11.40
C VAL A 146 -6.60 7.41 12.06
N ILE A 147 -6.27 6.13 11.88
CA ILE A 147 -6.86 5.03 12.64
C ILE A 147 -5.83 4.43 13.59
N SER A 148 -6.29 3.99 14.75
CA SER A 148 -5.63 3.06 15.65
C SER A 148 -6.27 1.67 15.50
N VAL A 149 -5.45 0.63 15.58
CA VAL A 149 -5.86 -0.76 15.53
C VAL A 149 -5.25 -1.49 16.71
N LYS A 150 -6.08 -1.81 17.70
CA LYS A 150 -5.64 -2.57 18.87
C LYS A 150 -5.29 -4.01 18.50
N LEU A 151 -4.13 -4.50 18.93
CA LEU A 151 -3.72 -5.89 18.73
C LEU A 151 -4.24 -6.78 19.88
N ASN A 152 -4.73 -7.98 19.54
CA ASN A 152 -5.16 -8.95 20.56
C ASN A 152 -3.99 -9.46 21.43
N LYS A 153 -2.77 -9.43 20.88
CA LYS A 153 -1.53 -9.75 21.59
C LYS A 153 -0.47 -8.72 21.18
N PRO A 154 0.28 -8.13 22.13
CA PRO A 154 1.35 -7.20 21.79
C PRO A 154 2.41 -7.84 20.87
N LEU A 155 2.85 -7.09 19.87
CA LEU A 155 3.93 -7.46 18.97
C LEU A 155 5.28 -7.11 19.60
N LYS A 156 6.05 -8.13 19.95
CA LYS A 156 7.35 -7.99 20.61
C LYS A 156 8.40 -7.33 19.69
N PRO A 157 9.49 -6.75 20.25
CA PRO A 157 10.64 -6.30 19.49
C PRO A 157 11.15 -7.34 18.48
N GLY A 158 11.48 -6.88 17.28
CA GLY A 158 11.98 -7.70 16.18
C GLY A 158 10.94 -8.64 15.56
N LYS A 159 9.68 -8.63 16.00
CA LYS A 159 8.63 -9.46 15.41
C LYS A 159 7.90 -8.75 14.28
N THR A 160 7.51 -9.53 13.29
CA THR A 160 6.77 -9.08 12.12
C THR A 160 5.30 -9.47 12.25
N ILE A 161 4.41 -8.54 11.94
CA ILE A 161 3.00 -8.79 11.71
C ILE A 161 2.72 -8.70 10.21
N LYS A 162 1.88 -9.60 9.71
CA LYS A 162 1.35 -9.54 8.35
C LYS A 162 -0.15 -9.34 8.39
N LEU A 163 -0.63 -8.30 7.72
CA LEU A 163 -2.02 -7.89 7.68
C LEU A 163 -2.52 -7.93 6.25
N LYS A 164 -3.62 -8.62 6.00
CA LYS A 164 -4.43 -8.46 4.81
C LYS A 164 -5.46 -7.36 5.09
N ILE A 165 -5.45 -6.33 4.27
CA ILE A 165 -6.30 -5.15 4.40
C ILE A 165 -7.09 -5.00 3.12
N ASP A 166 -8.41 -5.01 3.22
CA ASP A 166 -9.30 -4.70 2.10
C ASP A 166 -9.83 -3.29 2.31
N PHE A 167 -9.78 -2.44 1.29
CA PHE A 167 -10.21 -1.04 1.37
C PHE A 167 -10.96 -0.59 0.13
N LYS A 168 -11.75 0.46 0.30
CA LYS A 168 -12.41 1.19 -0.79
C LYS A 168 -12.07 2.66 -0.67
N ALA A 169 -11.77 3.30 -1.78
CA ALA A 169 -11.46 4.73 -1.78
C ALA A 169 -12.16 5.48 -2.91
N LYS A 170 -12.46 6.75 -2.69
CA LYS A 170 -12.85 7.73 -3.70
C LYS A 170 -11.73 8.76 -3.84
N LEU A 171 -11.28 8.98 -5.08
CA LEU A 171 -10.34 10.07 -5.37
C LEU A 171 -11.11 11.40 -5.47
N PRO A 172 -10.60 12.48 -4.86
CA PRO A 172 -11.15 13.81 -5.03
C PRO A 172 -11.02 14.28 -6.49
#